data_AF-A0A1Q2L1C0-F1
#
_entry.id   AF-A0A1Q2L1C0-F1
#
_cell.length_a   1.000
_cell.length_b   1.000
_cell.length_c   1.000
_cell.angle_alpha   90.00
_cell.angle_beta   90.00
_cell.angle_gamma   90.00
#
_symmetry.space_group_name_H-M   'P 1'
#
loop_
_entity.id
_entity.type
_entity.pdbx_description
1 polymer ?
#
loop_
_entity_poly.entity_id
_entity_poly.type
_entity_poly.pdbx_seq_one_letter_code
_entity_poly.pdbx_strand_id
1 'polypeptide(L)'
;MQELFEMAPTHRFNVIFSILELGPLLRIFDKKTHRGVPRELNYGAMIYSLIVRVVKRIPTIKLWVKRLGQDPFFRFDCAFLLFDDVPSKSSYSRMISAISKTDTMI
;
A
#
# COMPACT_ATOMS: atom_id res chain seq x y z
N MET A 1 5.78 -25.57 19.06
CA MET A 1 4.77 -24.66 19.65
C MET A 1 5.25 -23.20 19.67
N GLN A 2 6.55 -22.92 19.81
CA GLN A 2 7.07 -21.55 19.85
C GLN A 2 7.18 -20.86 18.48
N GLU A 3 7.44 -21.62 17.41
CA GLU A 3 7.58 -21.07 16.04
C GLU A 3 6.27 -20.53 15.45
N LEU A 4 5.11 -20.96 15.97
CA LEU A 4 3.80 -20.51 15.48
C LEU A 4 3.44 -19.10 15.99
N PHE A 5 3.97 -18.69 17.14
CA PHE A 5 3.74 -17.36 17.72
C PHE A 5 4.60 -16.27 17.07
N GLU A 6 5.75 -16.62 16.48
CA GLU A 6 6.55 -15.67 15.68
C GLU A 6 5.94 -15.40 14.31
N MET A 7 5.00 -16.23 13.86
CA MET A 7 4.17 -16.01 12.66
C MET A 7 2.88 -15.24 12.94
N ALA A 8 2.70 -14.66 14.13
CA ALA A 8 1.65 -13.67 14.29
C ALA A 8 1.94 -12.52 13.30
N PRO A 9 0.99 -12.10 12.44
CA PRO A 9 1.22 -10.97 11.56
C PRO A 9 1.62 -9.82 12.45
N THR A 10 2.89 -9.44 12.42
CA THR A 10 3.36 -8.33 13.23
C THR A 10 2.54 -7.14 12.76
N HIS A 11 1.57 -6.73 13.56
CA HIS A 11 0.74 -5.53 13.37
C HIS A 11 1.58 -4.25 13.50
N ARG A 12 2.84 -4.29 13.06
CA ARG A 12 3.91 -3.30 13.18
C ARG A 12 3.45 -1.92 12.71
N PHE A 13 2.54 -1.89 11.75
CA PHE A 13 2.01 -0.65 11.17
C PHE A 13 0.57 -0.35 11.56
N ASN A 14 -0.14 -1.26 12.25
CA ASN A 14 -1.56 -1.04 12.58
C ASN A 14 -1.77 0.22 13.42
N VAL A 15 -0.92 0.45 14.42
CA VAL A 15 -1.00 1.66 15.26
C VAL A 15 -0.80 2.93 14.43
N ILE A 16 0.14 2.89 13.48
CA ILE A 16 0.38 4.02 12.58
C ILE A 16 -0.85 4.24 11.69
N PHE A 17 -1.40 3.18 11.11
CA PHE A 17 -2.56 3.27 10.24
C PHE A 17 -3.83 3.69 10.98
N SER A 18 -4.01 3.27 12.24
CA SER A 18 -5.18 3.66 13.03
C SER A 18 -5.18 5.13 13.44
N ILE A 19 -4.03 5.78 13.44
CA ILE A 19 -3.90 7.22 13.71
C ILE A 19 -4.17 8.05 12.46
N LEU A 20 -3.95 7.47 11.27
CA LEU A 20 -4.12 8.15 10.00
C LEU A 20 -5.55 7.96 9.47
N GLU A 21 -6.30 9.05 9.35
CA GLU A 21 -7.61 9.06 8.68
C GLU A 21 -7.43 8.90 7.15
N LEU A 22 -7.19 7.66 6.69
CA LEU A 22 -6.93 7.35 5.28
C LEU A 22 -8.21 7.13 4.45
N GLY A 23 -9.38 7.09 5.08
CA GLY A 23 -10.66 6.87 4.41
C GLY A 23 -10.89 7.77 3.19
N PRO A 24 -10.74 9.10 3.31
CA PRO A 24 -10.89 10.02 2.17
C PRO A 24 -9.89 9.73 1.03
N LEU A 25 -8.65 9.38 1.37
CA LEU A 25 -7.60 9.08 0.41
C LEU A 25 -7.88 7.79 -0.38
N LEU A 26 -8.36 6.76 0.31
CA LEU A 26 -8.74 5.48 -0.29
C LEU A 26 -9.91 5.67 -1.28
N ARG A 27 -10.90 6.50 -0.91
CA ARG A 27 -12.10 6.78 -1.72
C ARG A 27 -11.80 7.42 -3.08
N ILE A 28 -10.66 8.10 -3.25
CA ILE A 28 -10.21 8.63 -4.56
C ILE A 28 -10.12 7.51 -5.60
N PHE A 29 -9.79 6.30 -5.15
CA PHE A 29 -9.55 5.15 -6.02
C PHE A 29 -10.73 4.17 -6.06
N ASP A 30 -11.79 4.43 -5.29
CA ASP A 30 -13.02 3.65 -5.36
C ASP A 30 -13.64 3.75 -6.75
N LYS A 31 -14.11 2.62 -7.25
CA LYS A 31 -14.89 2.64 -8.48
C LYS A 31 -16.24 3.27 -8.19
N LYS A 32 -16.63 4.25 -9.02
CA LYS A 32 -17.98 4.83 -9.01
C LYS A 32 -19.07 3.81 -9.37
N THR A 33 -18.72 2.74 -10.07
CA THR A 33 -19.65 1.68 -10.48
C THR A 33 -18.99 0.30 -10.32
N HIS A 34 -19.78 -0.72 -9.97
CA HIS A 34 -19.33 -2.11 -9.93
C HIS A 34 -19.14 -2.74 -11.33
N ARG A 35 -19.40 -1.97 -12.41
CA ARG A 35 -19.31 -2.45 -13.80
C ARG A 35 -17.90 -2.27 -14.37
N GLY A 36 -17.53 -3.15 -15.30
CA GLY A 36 -16.24 -3.12 -16.00
C GLY A 36 -15.10 -3.86 -15.28
N VAL A 37 -14.00 -4.08 -16.01
CA VAL A 37 -12.83 -4.87 -15.56
C VAL A 37 -12.35 -4.38 -14.19
N PRO A 38 -12.15 -5.27 -13.19
CA PRO A 38 -11.53 -4.91 -11.91
C PRO A 38 -10.29 -4.05 -12.13
N ARG A 39 -10.06 -3.04 -11.27
CA ARG A 39 -8.79 -2.32 -11.36
C ARG A 39 -7.70 -3.33 -11.00
N GLU A 40 -6.74 -3.50 -11.90
CA GLU A 40 -5.67 -4.50 -11.76
C GLU A 40 -4.78 -4.27 -10.53
N LEU A 41 -4.76 -3.05 -9.98
CA LEU A 41 -3.89 -2.68 -8.87
C LEU A 41 -4.66 -2.40 -7.58
N ASN A 42 -4.14 -2.94 -6.48
CA ASN A 42 -4.59 -2.69 -5.13
C ASN A 42 -4.09 -1.31 -4.63
N TYR A 43 -4.83 -0.25 -4.95
CA TYR A 43 -4.50 1.13 -4.56
C TYR A 43 -4.43 1.34 -3.05
N GLY A 44 -5.22 0.59 -2.27
CA GLY A 44 -5.14 0.64 -0.81
C GLY A 44 -3.76 0.20 -0.32
N ALA A 45 -3.32 -0.99 -0.73
CA ALA A 45 -1.97 -1.48 -0.42
C ALA A 45 -0.87 -0.57 -0.99
N MET A 46 -1.07 0.06 -2.15
CA MET A 46 -0.14 1.07 -2.68
C MET A 46 -0.01 2.30 -1.77
N ILE A 47 -1.10 2.79 -1.18
CA ILE A 47 -1.07 3.91 -0.23
C ILE A 47 -0.36 3.49 1.07
N TYR A 48 -0.78 2.37 1.67
CA TYR A 48 -0.17 1.84 2.89
C TYR A 48 1.34 1.62 2.72
N SER A 49 1.73 1.05 1.59
CA SER A 49 3.14 0.77 1.30
C SER A 49 4.00 2.03 1.15
N LEU A 50 3.45 3.16 0.69
CA LEU A 50 4.17 4.45 0.71
C LEU A 50 4.39 4.97 2.14
N ILE A 51 3.40 4.81 3.02
CA ILE A 51 3.53 5.17 4.44
C ILE A 51 4.63 4.31 5.09
N VAL A 52 4.58 2.99 4.87
CA VAL A 52 5.60 2.04 5.35
C VAL A 52 6.98 2.41 4.81
N ARG A 53 7.09 2.83 3.54
CA ARG A 53 8.35 3.28 2.94
C ARG A 53 8.93 4.47 3.73
N VAL A 54 8.11 5.45 4.11
CA VAL A 54 8.52 6.61 4.91
C VAL A 54 8.99 6.15 6.30
N VAL A 55 8.20 5.31 6.98
CA VAL A 55 8.53 4.80 8.32
C VAL A 55 9.83 3.99 8.32
N LYS A 56 10.02 3.08 7.35
CA LYS A 56 11.27 2.30 7.18
C LYS A 56 12.40 3.09 6.52
N ARG A 57 12.22 4.38 6.23
CA ARG A 57 13.20 5.29 5.60
C ARG A 57 13.84 4.75 4.32
N ILE A 58 13.06 4.09 3.47
CA ILE A 58 13.58 3.56 2.20
C ILE A 58 13.73 4.71 1.19
N PRO A 59 14.96 5.04 0.76
CA PRO A 59 15.27 6.33 0.15
C PRO A 59 14.61 6.53 -1.21
N THR A 60 14.44 5.47 -2.02
CA THR A 60 13.92 5.60 -3.39
C THR A 60 12.75 4.65 -3.67
N ILE A 61 11.82 5.10 -4.51
CA ILE A 61 10.73 4.26 -5.03
C ILE A 61 11.31 3.04 -5.76
N LYS A 62 12.44 3.18 -6.46
CA LYS A 62 13.10 2.05 -7.16
C LYS A 62 13.50 0.93 -6.21
N LEU A 63 14.23 1.26 -5.13
CA LEU A 63 14.68 0.27 -4.16
C LEU A 63 13.48 -0.41 -3.48
N TRP A 64 12.45 0.37 -3.20
CA TRP A 64 11.25 -0.10 -2.56
C TRP A 64 10.38 -1.01 -3.45
N VAL A 65 10.12 -0.65 -4.71
CA VAL A 65 9.39 -1.52 -5.67
C VAL A 65 10.15 -2.84 -5.86
N LYS A 66 11.49 -2.79 -5.94
CA LYS A 66 12.32 -3.99 -5.99
C LYS A 66 12.07 -4.87 -4.75
N ARG A 67 12.03 -4.28 -3.56
CA ARG A 67 11.78 -5.02 -2.31
C ARG A 67 10.37 -5.62 -2.27
N LEU A 68 9.33 -4.90 -2.71
CA LEU A 68 7.97 -5.44 -2.81
C LEU A 68 7.92 -6.70 -3.67
N GLY A 69 8.71 -6.80 -4.73
CA GLY A 69 8.77 -8.00 -5.56
C GLY A 69 9.62 -9.15 -5.01
N GLN A 70 10.42 -8.92 -3.97
CA GLN A 70 11.41 -9.88 -3.47
C GLN A 70 11.16 -10.37 -2.05
N ASP A 71 10.42 -9.61 -1.23
CA ASP A 71 10.23 -9.84 0.19
C ASP A 71 8.71 -9.99 0.49
N PRO A 72 8.19 -11.23 0.54
CA PRO A 72 6.76 -11.48 0.79
C PRO A 72 6.28 -10.96 2.15
N PHE A 73 7.12 -10.99 3.19
CA PHE A 73 6.76 -10.43 4.49
C PHE A 73 6.61 -8.93 4.42
N PHE A 74 7.46 -8.25 3.66
CA PHE A 74 7.32 -6.82 3.40
C PHE A 74 6.05 -6.48 2.61
N ARG A 75 5.58 -7.38 1.73
CA ARG A 75 4.26 -7.22 1.07
C ARG A 75 3.12 -7.27 2.07
N PHE A 76 3.14 -8.21 3.01
CA PHE A 76 2.13 -8.30 4.07
C PHE A 76 2.16 -7.09 5.01
N ASP A 77 3.35 -6.63 5.42
CA ASP A 77 3.52 -5.37 6.17
C ASP A 77 2.84 -4.17 5.47
N CYS A 78 2.77 -4.22 4.14
CA CYS A 78 2.20 -3.21 3.26
C CYS A 78 0.72 -3.45 2.88
N ALA A 79 0.06 -4.45 3.50
CA ALA A 79 -1.32 -4.86 3.21
C ALA A 79 -1.57 -5.38 1.77
N PHE A 80 -0.54 -5.86 1.07
CA PHE A 80 -0.72 -6.62 -0.17
C PHE A 80 -1.09 -8.07 0.13
N LEU A 81 -1.99 -8.62 -0.67
CA LEU A 81 -2.22 -10.07 -0.74
C LEU A 81 -1.10 -10.74 -1.55
N LEU A 82 -0.93 -12.06 -1.37
CA LEU A 82 0.08 -12.85 -2.10
C LEU A 82 -0.09 -12.77 -3.62
N PHE A 83 -1.34 -12.74 -4.08
CA PHE A 83 -1.70 -12.74 -5.50
C PHE A 83 -1.84 -11.33 -6.10
N ASP A 84 -1.67 -10.27 -5.30
CA ASP A 84 -1.70 -8.92 -5.85
C ASP A 84 -0.53 -8.71 -6.81
N ASP A 85 -0.74 -7.94 -7.87
CA ASP A 85 0.35 -7.54 -8.74
C ASP A 85 1.28 -6.55 -8.03
N VAL A 86 2.59 -6.70 -8.28
CA VAL A 86 3.58 -5.76 -7.75
C VAL A 86 3.50 -4.45 -8.55
N PRO A 87 3.12 -3.32 -7.95
CA PRO A 87 2.91 -2.10 -8.70
C PRO A 87 4.23 -1.53 -9.23
N SER A 88 4.23 -1.09 -10.48
CA SER A 88 5.39 -0.45 -11.10
C SER A 88 5.60 0.98 -10.58
N LYS A 89 6.80 1.54 -10.81
CA LYS A 89 7.10 2.95 -10.48
C LYS A 89 6.12 3.94 -11.13
N SER A 90 5.74 3.68 -12.39
CA SER A 90 4.78 4.53 -13.12
C SER A 90 3.39 4.45 -12.51
N SER A 91 3.00 3.28 -11.98
CA SER A 91 1.74 3.13 -11.23
C SER A 91 1.72 3.98 -9.96
N TYR A 92 2.82 4.00 -9.21
CA TYR A 92 2.95 4.90 -8.06
C TYR A 92 2.91 6.38 -8.47
N SER A 93 3.60 6.76 -9.54
CA SER A 93 3.57 8.14 -10.05
C SER A 93 2.15 8.58 -10.43
N ARG A 94 1.40 7.72 -11.13
CA ARG A 94 -0.01 7.98 -11.47
C ARG A 94 -0.88 8.13 -10.21
N MET A 95 -0.72 7.24 -9.24
CA MET A 95 -1.47 7.30 -7.98
C MET A 95 -1.20 8.60 -7.23
N ILE A 96 0.08 8.96 -7.03
CA ILE A 96 0.47 10.20 -6.35
C ILE A 96 -0.08 11.41 -7.11
N SER A 97 0.03 11.42 -8.44
CA SER A 97 -0.51 12.50 -9.27
C SER A 97 -2.04 12.63 -9.15
N ALA A 98 -2.77 11.52 -8.99
CA ALA A 98 -4.21 11.55 -8.78
C ALA A 98 -4.55 12.13 -7.40
N ILE A 99 -3.81 11.72 -6.35
CA ILE A 99 -3.95 12.26 -5.00
C ILE A 99 -3.70 13.77 -5.01
N SER A 100 -2.58 14.24 -5.56
CA SER A 100 -2.20 15.66 -5.56
C SER A 100 -3.16 16.58 -6.32
N LYS A 101 -3.99 16.02 -7.22
CA LYS A 101 -5.02 16.77 -7.96
C LYS A 101 -6.35 16.84 -7.21
N THR A 102 -6.49 16.07 -6.13
CA THR A 102 -7.71 16.02 -5.35
C THR A 102 -7.52 16.88 -4.11
N ASP A 103 -8.50 17.72 -3.81
CA ASP A 103 -8.49 18.62 -2.65
C ASP A 103 -8.90 17.87 -1.37
N THR A 104 -8.34 16.67 -1.16
CA THR A 104 -8.73 15.73 -0.10
C THR A 104 -7.88 15.83 1.17
N MET A 105 -6.96 16.81 1.24
CA MET A 105 -6.13 17.07 2.43
C MET A 105 -6.40 18.45 3.06
N ILE A 106 -7.66 18.89 3.05
CA ILE A 106 -8.14 20.06 3.79
C ILE A 106 -9.17 19.60 4.82
#